data_AF-A0A5A7VXQ5-F1
#
_entry.id   AF-A0A5A7VXQ5-F1
#
_cell.length_a   1.000
_cell.length_b   1.000
_cell.length_c   1.000
_cell.angle_alpha   90.00
_cell.angle_beta   90.00
_cell.angle_gamma   90.00
#
_symmetry.space_group_name_H-M   'P 1'
#
loop_
_entity.id
_entity.type
_entity.pdbx_description
1 polymer ?
#
loop_
_entity_poly.entity_id
_entity_poly.type
_entity_poly.pdbx_seq_one_letter_code
_entity_poly.pdbx_strand_id
1 'polypeptide(L)'
;MSDAAATSRWDRRFMNLAANVGAWSKDTSAKKGRIIVGPDRLIRSTGYNGFVRGLDDDVAERNERPAKYIWTEHAERNAVYNAARLPEWCRSVKEVERSEPAEGD
;
A
#
# COMPACT_ATOMS: atom_id res chain seq x y z
N MET A 1 -12.87 -31.82 -1.20
CA MET A 1 -12.53 -31.06 0.01
C MET A 1 -11.07 -30.65 -0.08
N SER A 2 -10.86 -29.33 -0.11
CA SER A 2 -9.62 -28.53 0.04
C SER A 2 -8.36 -28.90 -0.76
N ASP A 3 -8.22 -28.29 -1.94
CA ASP A 3 -6.91 -27.88 -2.46
C ASP A 3 -6.41 -26.68 -1.63
N ALA A 4 -5.70 -26.96 -0.54
CA ALA A 4 -4.76 -25.98 -0.02
C ALA A 4 -3.58 -25.93 -1.01
N ALA A 5 -3.73 -25.13 -2.06
CA ALA A 5 -2.71 -24.97 -3.10
C ALA A 5 -1.35 -24.68 -2.44
N ALA A 6 -0.36 -25.53 -2.74
CA ALA A 6 0.99 -25.34 -2.27
C ALA A 6 1.43 -23.90 -2.55
N THR A 7 1.65 -23.11 -1.49
CA THR A 7 2.08 -21.71 -1.58
C THR A 7 3.27 -21.63 -2.52
N SER A 8 3.14 -20.90 -3.63
CA SER A 8 4.18 -20.91 -4.64
C SER A 8 5.49 -20.35 -4.06
N ARG A 9 6.64 -20.74 -4.64
CA ARG A 9 7.95 -20.18 -4.24
C ARG A 9 7.95 -18.65 -4.26
N TRP A 10 7.18 -18.06 -5.18
CA TRP A 10 7.02 -16.62 -5.28
C TRP A 10 6.16 -16.04 -4.18
N ASP A 11 5.03 -16.67 -3.84
CA ASP A 11 4.19 -16.23 -2.72
C ASP A 11 4.98 -16.21 -1.42
N ARG A 12 5.81 -17.24 -1.16
CA ARG A 12 6.69 -17.24 0.02
C ARG A 12 7.70 -16.09 0.01
N ARG A 13 8.28 -15.78 -1.15
CA ARG A 13 9.21 -14.64 -1.30
C ARG A 13 8.49 -13.31 -1.01
N PHE A 14 7.29 -13.15 -1.55
CA PHE A 14 6.46 -11.97 -1.37
C PHE A 14 5.98 -11.81 0.07
N MET A 15 5.57 -12.90 0.73
CA MET A 15 5.21 -12.87 2.15
C MET A 15 6.40 -12.52 3.04
N ASN A 16 7.58 -13.10 2.77
CA ASN A 16 8.81 -12.74 3.49
C ASN A 16 9.17 -11.26 3.29
N LEU A 17 9.03 -10.75 2.06
CA LEU A 17 9.27 -9.34 1.78
C LEU A 17 8.27 -8.44 2.51
N ALA A 18 6.98 -8.79 2.52
CA ALA A 18 5.97 -8.04 3.26
C ALA A 18 6.25 -8.01 4.77
N ALA A 19 6.74 -9.11 5.35
CA ALA A 19 7.18 -9.15 6.73
C ALA A 19 8.38 -8.22 6.99
N ASN A 20 9.38 -8.25 6.10
CA ASN A 20 10.56 -7.38 6.18
C ASN A 20 10.19 -5.89 6.07
N VAL A 21 9.31 -5.52 5.14
CA VAL A 21 8.79 -4.15 5.00
C VAL A 21 8.04 -3.75 6.27
N GLY A 22 7.26 -4.65 6.86
CA GLY A 22 6.54 -4.39 8.11
C GLY A 22 7.47 -4.09 9.28
N ALA A 23 8.67 -4.67 9.31
CA ALA A 23 9.66 -4.41 10.35
C ALA A 23 10.15 -2.95 10.39
N TRP A 24 9.98 -2.20 9.30
CA TRP A 24 10.30 -0.76 9.23
C TRP A 24 9.28 0.12 9.98
N SER A 25 8.14 -0.44 10.37
CA SER A 25 7.18 0.26 11.22
C SER A 25 7.77 0.55 12.61
N LYS A 26 7.63 1.80 13.03
CA LYS A 26 7.93 2.26 14.40
C LYS A 26 6.81 1.94 15.40
N ASP A 27 5.65 1.45 14.94
CA ASP A 27 4.56 1.04 15.81
C ASP A 27 4.99 -0.12 16.72
N THR A 28 4.93 0.11 18.03
CA THR A 28 5.32 -0.86 19.06
C THR A 28 4.29 -1.96 19.25
N SER A 29 3.04 -1.73 18.85
CA SER A 29 1.92 -2.64 19.13
C SER A 29 1.59 -3.58 17.98
N ALA A 30 1.79 -3.16 16.73
CA ALA A 30 1.58 -4.02 15.56
C ALA A 30 2.44 -3.56 14.39
N LYS A 31 3.30 -4.44 13.88
CA LYS A 31 4.13 -4.17 12.69
C LYS A 31 3.55 -4.87 11.47
N LYS A 32 2.99 -4.08 10.56
CA LYS A 32 2.28 -4.56 9.36
C LYS A 32 2.99 -4.02 8.13
N GLY A 33 3.33 -4.93 7.22
CA GLY A 33 3.83 -4.59 5.89
C GLY A 33 2.91 -5.13 4.80
N ARG A 34 2.87 -4.43 3.68
CA ARG A 34 2.10 -4.76 2.49
C ARG A 34 2.95 -4.49 1.27
N ILE A 35 2.76 -5.32 0.25
CA ILE A 35 3.36 -5.16 -1.06
C ILE A 35 2.27 -5.35 -2.10
N ILE A 36 2.35 -4.54 -3.16
CA ILE A 36 1.49 -4.66 -4.34
C ILE A 36 2.37 -5.25 -5.43
N VAL A 37 1.93 -6.36 -6.02
CA VAL A 37 2.68 -7.10 -7.03
C VAL A 37 1.84 -7.18 -8.30
N GLY A 38 2.48 -6.91 -9.45
CA GLY A 38 1.82 -6.98 -10.75
C GLY A 38 1.78 -8.40 -11.33
N PRO A 39 1.08 -8.60 -12.47
CA PRO A 39 0.96 -9.91 -13.11
C PRO A 39 2.30 -10.49 -13.59
N ASP A 40 3.30 -9.64 -13.83
CA ASP A 40 4.67 -9.99 -14.20
C ASP A 40 5.60 -10.24 -13.01
N ARG A 41 5.04 -10.35 -11.79
CA ARG A 41 5.78 -10.54 -10.52
C ARG A 41 6.70 -9.37 -10.16
N LEU A 42 6.53 -8.22 -10.81
CA LEU A 42 7.22 -6.99 -10.41
C LEU A 42 6.53 -6.38 -9.19
N ILE A 43 7.34 -5.94 -8.23
CA ILE A 43 6.86 -5.18 -7.08
C ILE A 43 6.51 -3.79 -7.56
N ARG A 44 5.24 -3.43 -7.41
CA ARG A 44 4.64 -2.19 -7.90
C ARG A 44 4.65 -1.10 -6.84
N SER A 45 4.47 -1.49 -5.58
CA SER A 45 4.56 -0.60 -4.44
C SER A 45 4.72 -1.41 -3.16
N THR A 46 5.19 -0.75 -2.11
CA THR A 46 5.28 -1.30 -0.75
C THR A 46 4.73 -0.28 0.24
N GLY A 47 4.27 -0.76 1.39
CA GLY A 47 3.77 0.08 2.47
C GLY A 47 3.89 -0.63 3.81
N TYR A 48 4.12 0.14 4.86
CA TYR A 48 4.05 -0.30 6.25
C TYR A 48 3.18 0.67 7.03
N ASN A 49 2.65 0.24 8.17
CA ASN A 49 1.86 1.13 9.02
C ASN A 49 2.77 2.10 9.75
N GLY A 50 2.36 3.36 9.83
CA GLY A 50 3.16 4.42 10.44
C GLY A 50 2.48 5.75 10.29
N PHE A 51 3.11 6.79 10.83
CA PHE A 51 2.58 8.14 10.72
C PHE A 51 2.65 8.66 9.29
N VAL A 52 1.85 9.68 9.03
CA VAL A 52 1.90 10.42 7.77
C VAL A 52 3.28 11.05 7.55
N ARG A 53 3.71 11.14 6.29
CA ARG A 53 5.03 11.68 5.94
C ARG A 53 5.18 13.12 6.45
N GLY A 54 6.32 13.41 7.07
CA GLY A 54 6.64 14.74 7.59
C GLY A 54 6.10 15.02 8.99
N LEU A 55 5.42 14.05 9.62
CA LEU A 55 5.10 14.14 11.04
C LEU A 55 6.29 13.70 11.89
N ASP A 56 6.42 14.32 13.06
CA ASP A 56 7.37 13.89 14.08
C ASP A 56 6.84 12.62 14.79
N ASP A 57 7.59 11.53 14.62
CA ASP A 57 7.30 10.20 15.15
C ASP A 57 7.81 10.00 16.58
N ASP A 58 8.69 10.89 17.07
CA ASP A 58 9.37 10.76 18.36
C ASP A 58 8.51 11.28 19.53
N VAL A 59 7.35 11.85 19.21
CA VAL A 59 6.34 12.27 20.20
C VAL A 59 5.62 11.03 20.77
N ALA A 60 5.98 10.66 22.00
CA ALA A 60 5.48 9.46 22.66
C ALA A 60 3.94 9.43 22.76
N GLU A 61 3.29 10.55 23.09
CA GLU A 61 1.83 10.58 23.25
C GLU A 61 1.07 10.22 21.95
N ARG A 62 1.67 10.47 20.78
CA ARG A 62 1.07 10.12 19.48
C ARG A 62 1.09 8.63 19.22
N ASN A 63 1.97 7.88 19.88
CA ASN A 63 2.08 6.43 19.75
C ASN A 63 1.13 5.68 20.70
N GLU A 64 0.56 6.38 21.68
CA GLU A 64 -0.35 5.81 22.69
C GLU A 64 -1.80 5.79 22.23
N ARG A 65 -2.56 4.79 22.68
CA ARG A 65 -4.01 4.71 22.40
C ARG A 65 -4.76 5.68 23.31
N PRO A 66 -5.74 6.45 22.80
CA PRO A 66 -6.37 6.35 21.48
C PRO A 66 -5.73 7.22 20.39
N ALA A 67 -4.85 8.17 20.76
CA ALA A 67 -4.27 9.16 19.84
C ALA A 67 -3.60 8.51 18.62
N LYS A 68 -2.94 7.37 18.81
CA LYS A 68 -2.36 6.54 17.76
C LYS A 68 -3.25 6.37 16.52
N TYR A 69 -4.54 6.13 16.70
CA TYR A 69 -5.47 5.87 15.60
C TYR A 69 -5.72 7.09 14.71
N ILE A 70 -5.42 8.29 15.22
CA ILE A 70 -5.53 9.55 14.47
C ILE A 70 -4.29 9.74 13.60
N TRP A 71 -3.12 9.37 14.11
CA TRP A 71 -1.84 9.68 13.48
C TRP A 71 -1.32 8.57 12.56
N THR A 72 -1.70 7.32 12.83
CA THR A 72 -1.18 6.13 12.14
C THR A 72 -2.07 5.72 10.98
N GLU A 73 -1.47 5.65 9.80
CA GLU A 73 -2.11 5.06 8.63
C GLU A 73 -1.79 3.57 8.49
N HIS A 74 -2.71 2.87 7.84
CA HIS A 74 -2.59 1.44 7.59
C HIS A 74 -1.58 1.14 6.48
N ALA A 75 -0.89 0.00 6.59
CA ALA A 75 0.09 -0.45 5.62
C ALA A 75 -0.50 -0.60 4.20
N GLU A 76 -1.76 -1.05 4.11
CA GLU A 76 -2.50 -1.19 2.85
C GLU A 76 -2.68 0.16 2.15
N ARG A 77 -3.14 1.16 2.90
CA ARG A 77 -3.35 2.52 2.40
C ARG A 77 -2.04 3.15 1.98
N ASN A 78 -1.01 3.02 2.80
CA ASN A 78 0.33 3.51 2.47
C ASN A 78 0.89 2.87 1.19
N ALA A 79 0.65 1.58 0.94
CA ALA A 79 1.06 0.94 -0.31
C ALA A 79 0.34 1.55 -1.53
N VAL A 80 -0.96 1.84 -1.42
CA VAL A 80 -1.72 2.51 -2.49
C VAL A 80 -1.26 3.96 -2.68
N TYR A 81 -1.08 4.72 -1.60
CA TYR A 81 -0.59 6.10 -1.67
C TYR A 81 0.80 6.18 -2.30
N ASN A 82 1.70 5.24 -1.96
CA ASN A 82 3.01 5.17 -2.59
C ASN A 82 2.91 4.88 -4.08
N ALA A 83 2.00 3.98 -4.50
CA ALA A 83 1.77 3.71 -5.92
C ALA A 83 1.22 4.94 -6.67
N ALA A 84 0.26 5.65 -6.07
CA ALA A 84 -0.35 6.84 -6.68
C ALA A 84 0.61 8.03 -6.81
N ARG A 85 1.70 8.07 -6.02
CA ARG A 85 2.74 9.11 -6.11
C ARG A 85 3.75 8.84 -7.23
N LEU A 86 3.78 7.63 -7.79
CA LEU A 86 4.74 7.26 -8.81
C LEU A 86 4.25 7.72 -10.20
N PRO A 87 5.01 8.55 -10.93
CA PRO A 87 4.57 9.17 -12.17
C PRO A 87 4.29 8.16 -13.29
N GLU A 88 4.90 6.97 -13.26
CA GLU A 88 4.67 5.90 -14.23
C GLU A 88 3.25 5.30 -14.16
N TRP A 89 2.55 5.43 -13.03
CA TRP A 89 1.17 4.94 -12.86
C TRP A 89 0.12 5.92 -13.36
N CYS A 90 0.39 7.22 -13.30
CA CYS A 90 -0.52 8.24 -13.85
C CYS A 90 -0.55 8.24 -15.39
N ARG A 91 0.50 7.73 -16.06
CA ARG A 91 0.56 7.72 -17.54
C ARG A 91 -0.41 6.73 -18.21
N SER A 92 -0.96 5.76 -17.48
CA SER A 92 -1.94 4.81 -18.05
C SER A 92 -3.39 5.25 -17.90
N VAL A 93 -3.67 6.38 -17.26
CA VAL A 93 -5.03 6.96 -17.25
C VAL A 93 -5.27 7.56 -18.63
N LYS A 94 -5.84 6.77 -19.53
CA LYS A 94 -6.45 7.29 -20.74
C LYS A 94 -7.76 7.94 -20.32
N GLU A 95 -7.82 9.25 -20.42
CA GLU A 95 -9.08 9.96 -20.38
C GLU A 95 -9.97 9.40 -21.50
N VAL A 96 -11.15 8.90 -21.15
CA VAL A 96 -12.15 8.53 -22.15
C VAL A 96 -12.88 9.82 -22.46
N GLU A 97 -12.49 10.49 -23.54
CA GLU A 97 -13.30 11.56 -24.12
C GLU A 97 -14.67 10.96 -24.47
N ARG A 98 -15.70 11.33 -23.70
CA ARG A 98 -17.08 11.08 -24.09
C ARG A 98 -17.38 12.01 -25.26
N SER A 99 -17.45 11.47 -26.47
CA SER A 99 -18.01 12.20 -27.61
C SER A 99 -19.47 12.52 -27.31
N GLU A 100 -19.80 13.81 -27.23
CA GLU A 100 -21.19 14.25 -27.20
C GLU A 100 -21.88 13.82 -28.51
N PRO A 101 -23.11 13.30 -28.47
CA PRO A 101 -23.84 13.03 -29.70
C PRO A 101 -24.13 14.35 -30.40
N ALA A 102 -23.73 14.45 -31.68
CA ALA A 102 -24.04 15.59 -32.52
C ALA A 102 -25.56 15.81 -32.52
N GLU A 103 -26.00 17.00 -32.07
CA GLU A 103 -27.36 17.47 -32.29
C GLU A 103 -27.59 17.54 -33.82
N GLY A 104 -28.55 16.76 -34.29
CA GLY A 104 -28.96 16.73 -35.69
C GLY A 104 -29.98 17.83 -36.01
N ASP A 105 -29.83 18.40 -37.20
CA ASP A 105 -30.78 19.27 -37.92
C ASP A 105 -32.15 18.63 -38.14
#